data_AF-A0AA39HLY4-F1
#
_entry.id   AF-A0AA39HLY4-F1
#
_cell.length_a   1.000
_cell.length_b   1.000
_cell.length_c   1.000
_cell.angle_alpha   90.00
_cell.angle_beta   90.00
_cell.angle_gamma   90.00
#
_symmetry.space_group_name_H-M   'P 1'
#
loop_
_entity.id
_entity.type
_entity.pdbx_description
1 polymer ?
#
loop_
_entity_poly.entity_id
_entity_poly.type
_entity_poly.pdbx_seq_one_letter_code
_entity_poly.pdbx_strand_id
1 'polypeptide(L)'
;MRSPVGLVILLSLHSFCVLAVENLPVVACGRSHDKFMGYGWTKWASQKKFIVPNCDFTTVSKLCRASFPNVSHGVPLNATQNALVDPKSRRIAADLYWCQTYSRPKEPTAPEGSWSDRLHLDAWHECVTEAVLVSVATNECGKTPVHHVPMGKCGDEDKYVEMFYICDKPRNDSLPVVIYKKTYQFDRGQFDMLENFAKTAEYFQKVRREACKIDLFSAAKAAIEGDIEYSQVFLNQTFRSRKSHFINAKEAIRRVAIQRSQELFVLAAQLFTNGSCSEQKPNISTFDVENVFQSAPWMEEIVKHFPEVKQQLIDYYVDYCRNHTLGITSEYLGFLNETGSSERIISIYINVKKAHGSDTGHGGYFTSMAHTLTKTDAFSDSDTVHLHGTVIQMQES
;
A
#
# COMPACT_ATOMS: atom_id res chain seq x y z
N MET A 1 -47.23 27.77 -40.93
CA MET A 1 -46.57 26.49 -40.58
C MET A 1 -45.16 26.80 -40.08
N ARG A 2 -44.92 26.72 -38.76
CA ARG A 2 -43.59 26.95 -38.16
C ARG A 2 -42.86 25.61 -38.08
N SER A 3 -41.66 25.54 -38.63
CA SER A 3 -40.89 24.31 -38.79
C SER A 3 -40.39 23.78 -37.43
N PRO A 4 -40.66 22.52 -37.06
CA PRO A 4 -40.24 21.93 -35.78
C PRO A 4 -38.75 21.60 -35.69
N VAL A 5 -37.97 21.83 -36.76
CA VAL A 5 -36.55 21.46 -36.83
C VAL A 5 -35.66 22.35 -35.94
N GLY A 6 -36.07 23.59 -35.68
CA GLY A 6 -35.28 24.52 -34.84
C GLY A 6 -35.25 24.17 -33.35
N LEU A 7 -36.27 23.48 -32.82
CA LEU A 7 -36.37 23.18 -31.38
C LEU A 7 -35.46 22.01 -30.96
N VAL A 8 -35.18 21.08 -31.88
CA VAL A 8 -34.35 19.89 -31.61
C VAL A 8 -32.86 20.24 -31.52
N ILE A 9 -32.40 21.25 -32.26
CA ILE A 9 -31.00 21.73 -32.24
C ILE A 9 -30.69 22.48 -30.93
N LEU A 10 -31.66 23.24 -30.40
CA LEU A 10 -31.49 23.96 -29.12
C LEU A 10 -31.49 23.02 -27.90
N LEU A 11 -32.30 21.96 -27.92
CA LEU A 11 -32.32 20.95 -26.86
C LEU A 11 -31.08 20.04 -26.87
N SER A 12 -30.53 19.73 -28.04
CA SER A 12 -29.28 18.97 -28.14
C SER A 12 -28.07 19.78 -27.64
N LEU A 13 -27.98 21.09 -27.95
CA LEU A 13 -26.89 21.95 -27.45
C LEU A 13 -26.90 22.16 -25.92
N HIS A 14 -28.08 22.22 -25.28
CA HIS A 14 -28.15 22.27 -23.81
C HIS A 14 -27.74 20.96 -23.14
N SER A 15 -27.99 19.81 -23.78
CA SER A 15 -27.60 18.51 -23.25
C SER A 15 -26.08 18.25 -23.35
N PHE A 16 -25.41 18.78 -24.38
CA PHE A 16 -23.95 18.68 -24.52
C PHE A 16 -23.15 19.53 -23.52
N CYS A 17 -23.67 20.66 -23.04
CA CYS A 17 -22.97 21.49 -22.04
C CYS A 17 -22.91 20.85 -20.64
N VAL A 18 -23.90 20.02 -20.28
CA VAL A 18 -23.91 19.35 -18.96
C VAL A 18 -22.91 18.18 -18.92
N LEU A 19 -22.66 17.53 -20.07
CA LEU A 19 -21.78 16.35 -20.15
C LEU A 19 -20.28 16.69 -20.21
N ALA A 20 -19.90 17.91 -20.63
CA ALA A 20 -18.48 18.31 -20.68
C ALA A 20 -17.87 18.63 -19.30
N VAL A 21 -18.71 18.85 -18.27
CA VAL A 21 -18.27 19.12 -16.89
C VAL A 21 -17.86 17.82 -16.16
N GLU A 22 -18.17 16.66 -16.73
CA GLU A 22 -18.05 15.36 -16.04
C GLU A 22 -16.61 14.90 -15.72
N ASN A 23 -15.58 15.62 -16.19
CA ASN A 23 -14.17 15.27 -15.89
C ASN A 23 -13.35 16.42 -15.30
N LEU A 24 -13.96 17.53 -14.89
CA LEU A 24 -13.20 18.62 -14.27
C LEU A 24 -12.84 18.24 -12.82
N PRO A 25 -11.57 18.33 -12.42
CA PRO A 25 -11.17 18.11 -11.04
C PRO A 25 -11.69 19.30 -10.20
N VAL A 26 -12.80 19.08 -9.51
CA VAL A 26 -13.47 20.10 -8.69
C VAL A 26 -13.46 19.66 -7.24
N VAL A 27 -13.16 20.60 -6.34
CA VAL A 27 -13.37 20.47 -4.91
C VAL A 27 -14.39 21.49 -4.43
N ALA A 28 -14.98 21.24 -3.27
CA ALA A 28 -15.74 22.27 -2.57
C ALA A 28 -15.25 22.46 -1.16
N CYS A 29 -15.42 23.68 -0.67
CA CYS A 29 -15.16 24.02 0.72
C CYS A 29 -16.33 24.84 1.26
N GLY A 30 -16.85 24.45 2.43
CA GLY A 30 -17.97 25.13 3.06
C GLY A 30 -17.93 24.99 4.57
N ARG A 31 -18.69 25.83 5.28
CA ARG A 31 -18.77 25.82 6.75
C ARG A 31 -19.96 24.98 7.22
N SER A 32 -19.71 24.04 8.12
CA SER A 32 -20.74 23.27 8.82
C SER A 32 -20.56 23.45 10.32
N HIS A 33 -21.49 24.16 10.96
CA HIS A 33 -21.36 24.56 12.37
C HIS A 33 -20.03 25.31 12.61
N ASP A 34 -19.18 24.77 13.48
CA ASP A 34 -17.89 25.34 13.89
C ASP A 34 -16.69 24.78 13.13
N LYS A 35 -16.93 23.97 12.10
CA LYS A 35 -15.86 23.33 11.30
C LYS A 35 -16.03 23.67 9.83
N PHE A 36 -14.91 23.80 9.11
CA PHE A 36 -14.92 23.82 7.66
C PHE A 36 -14.78 22.40 7.12
N MET A 37 -15.51 22.14 6.05
CA MET A 37 -15.61 20.85 5.40
C MET A 37 -15.14 20.98 3.96
N GLY A 38 -14.16 20.16 3.59
CA GLY A 38 -13.67 20.00 2.22
C GLY A 38 -14.20 18.73 1.58
N TYR A 39 -14.53 18.80 0.29
CA TYR A 39 -15.02 17.67 -0.51
C TYR A 39 -14.24 17.58 -1.81
N GLY A 40 -13.74 16.38 -2.13
CA GLY A 40 -13.22 16.07 -3.46
C GLY A 40 -14.16 15.14 -4.20
N TRP A 41 -14.57 15.50 -5.41
CA TRP A 41 -15.38 14.63 -6.27
C TRP A 41 -14.52 13.94 -7.31
N THR A 42 -14.43 12.62 -7.23
CA THR A 42 -13.98 11.81 -8.36
C THR A 42 -15.20 11.29 -9.12
N LYS A 43 -15.00 10.90 -10.38
CA LYS A 43 -16.00 10.45 -11.37
C LYS A 43 -16.99 9.35 -10.87
N TRP A 44 -16.75 8.77 -9.69
CA TRP A 44 -17.49 7.62 -9.17
C TRP A 44 -17.75 7.76 -7.65
N ALA A 45 -18.86 8.40 -7.29
CA ALA A 45 -19.68 8.22 -6.07
C ALA A 45 -19.05 8.30 -4.66
N SER A 46 -17.73 8.39 -4.50
CA SER A 46 -17.07 8.51 -3.20
C SER A 46 -16.62 9.96 -3.00
N GLN A 47 -17.37 10.68 -2.17
CA GLN A 47 -16.93 11.99 -1.67
C GLN A 47 -15.85 11.76 -0.63
N LYS A 48 -14.58 12.06 -0.96
CA LYS A 48 -13.55 12.17 0.09
C LYS A 48 -13.88 13.42 0.90
N LYS A 49 -14.23 13.21 2.17
CA LYS A 49 -14.59 14.27 3.12
C LYS A 49 -13.38 14.60 3.99
N PHE A 50 -13.04 15.88 4.05
CA PHE A 50 -11.91 16.39 4.82
C PHE A 50 -12.40 17.43 5.82
N ILE A 51 -11.91 17.37 7.05
CA ILE A 51 -12.07 18.48 8.00
C ILE A 51 -10.91 19.43 7.76
N VAL A 52 -11.23 20.68 7.43
CA VAL A 52 -10.24 21.70 7.06
C VAL A 52 -10.33 22.89 8.01
N PRO A 53 -9.25 23.67 8.20
CA PRO A 53 -9.25 24.79 9.14
C PRO A 53 -10.08 25.99 8.64
N ASN A 54 -10.09 26.23 7.33
CA ASN A 54 -10.82 27.33 6.67
C ASN A 54 -11.03 27.00 5.17
N CYS A 55 -11.50 27.96 4.38
CA CYS A 55 -11.60 27.86 2.91
C CYS A 55 -10.72 28.91 2.20
N ASP A 56 -9.55 29.21 2.74
CA ASP A 56 -8.59 30.10 2.07
C ASP A 56 -7.88 29.40 0.90
N PHE A 57 -7.15 30.19 0.11
CA PHE A 57 -6.39 29.70 -1.05
C PHE A 57 -5.47 28.53 -0.69
N THR A 58 -4.74 28.64 0.43
CA THR A 58 -3.78 27.63 0.88
C THR A 58 -4.48 26.30 1.19
N THR A 59 -5.59 26.36 1.90
CA THR A 59 -6.36 25.19 2.33
C THR A 59 -7.08 24.52 1.16
N VAL A 60 -7.68 25.30 0.26
CA VAL A 60 -8.27 24.78 -0.98
C VAL A 60 -7.21 24.15 -1.87
N SER A 61 -6.01 24.73 -1.95
CA SER A 61 -4.91 24.15 -2.73
C SER A 61 -4.46 22.80 -2.19
N LYS A 62 -4.36 22.66 -0.86
CA LYS A 62 -4.09 21.37 -0.19
C LYS A 62 -5.20 20.36 -0.48
N LEU A 63 -6.46 20.79 -0.37
CA LEU A 63 -7.63 19.95 -0.68
C LEU A 63 -7.61 19.45 -2.13
N CYS A 64 -7.26 20.30 -3.09
CA CYS A 64 -7.08 19.91 -4.49
C CYS A 64 -6.03 18.81 -4.63
N ARG A 65 -4.82 19.00 -4.07
CA ARG A 65 -3.73 18.01 -4.15
C ARG A 65 -4.06 16.68 -3.46
N ALA A 66 -4.80 16.73 -2.35
CA ALA A 66 -5.24 15.53 -1.65
C ALA A 66 -6.31 14.75 -2.43
N SER A 67 -7.08 15.45 -3.27
CA SER A 67 -8.18 14.86 -4.03
C SER A 67 -7.72 14.33 -5.39
N PHE A 68 -6.83 15.05 -6.09
CA PHE A 68 -6.47 14.78 -7.48
C PHE A 68 -4.94 14.72 -7.67
N PRO A 69 -4.44 13.84 -8.55
CA PRO A 69 -3.04 13.89 -8.94
C PRO A 69 -2.79 15.08 -9.88
N ASN A 70 -1.55 15.56 -9.94
CA ASN A 70 -1.07 16.54 -10.94
C ASN A 70 -1.84 17.87 -10.94
N VAL A 71 -2.35 18.27 -9.78
CA VAL A 71 -2.96 19.60 -9.56
C VAL A 71 -2.08 20.42 -8.64
N SER A 72 -2.00 21.73 -8.85
CA SER A 72 -1.20 22.60 -8.00
C SER A 72 -2.04 23.36 -6.97
N HIS A 73 -3.14 23.98 -7.40
CA HIS A 73 -3.99 24.83 -6.55
C HIS A 73 -5.45 24.84 -7.03
N GLY A 74 -6.34 25.42 -6.22
CA GLY A 74 -7.73 25.64 -6.61
C GLY A 74 -7.99 27.08 -7.06
N VAL A 75 -8.80 27.22 -8.11
CA VAL A 75 -9.28 28.50 -8.66
C VAL A 75 -10.78 28.60 -8.39
N PRO A 76 -11.28 29.70 -7.79
CA PRO A 76 -12.70 29.84 -7.47
C PRO A 76 -13.54 29.85 -8.75
N LEU A 77 -14.65 29.09 -8.74
CA LEU A 77 -15.60 29.04 -9.86
C LEU A 77 -16.74 30.07 -9.74
N ASN A 78 -16.77 30.87 -8.68
CA ASN A 78 -17.87 31.79 -8.33
C ASN A 78 -19.24 31.09 -8.33
N ALA A 79 -19.25 29.83 -7.91
CA ALA A 79 -20.45 28.99 -7.82
C ALA A 79 -20.47 28.29 -6.46
N THR A 80 -21.68 28.12 -5.92
CA THR A 80 -21.91 27.45 -4.64
C THR A 80 -22.82 26.24 -4.87
N GLN A 81 -22.50 25.11 -4.26
CA GLN A 81 -23.30 23.91 -4.31
C GLN A 81 -23.79 23.53 -2.91
N ASN A 82 -25.03 23.04 -2.83
CA ASN A 82 -25.56 22.45 -1.62
C ASN A 82 -25.04 21.02 -1.46
N ALA A 83 -23.91 20.85 -0.77
CA ALA A 83 -23.29 19.56 -0.50
C ALA A 83 -23.97 18.88 0.71
N LEU A 84 -24.20 17.56 0.61
CA LEU A 84 -24.67 16.75 1.73
C LEU A 84 -23.47 16.38 2.61
N VAL A 85 -23.50 16.76 3.89
CA VAL A 85 -22.41 16.48 4.84
C VAL A 85 -22.41 15.02 5.31
N ASP A 86 -23.59 14.40 5.33
CA ASP A 86 -23.90 13.04 5.76
C ASP A 86 -25.32 12.72 5.26
N PRO A 87 -25.66 11.46 4.92
CA PRO A 87 -27.03 11.02 4.64
C PRO A 87 -28.10 11.54 5.61
N LYS A 88 -27.75 11.78 6.88
CA LYS A 88 -28.66 12.28 7.92
C LYS A 88 -28.49 13.77 8.24
N SER A 89 -27.52 14.46 7.64
CA SER A 89 -27.19 15.86 7.98
C SER A 89 -27.86 16.89 7.07
N ARG A 90 -27.89 18.14 7.54
CA ARG A 90 -28.29 19.31 6.74
C ARG A 90 -27.37 19.48 5.54
N ARG A 91 -27.94 19.97 4.43
CA ARG A 91 -27.17 20.47 3.29
C ARG A 91 -26.39 21.70 3.71
N ILE A 92 -25.11 21.77 3.35
CA ILE A 92 -24.29 22.98 3.53
C ILE A 92 -24.07 23.64 2.19
N ALA A 93 -24.08 24.97 2.17
CA ALA A 93 -23.58 25.74 1.05
C ALA A 93 -22.04 25.63 1.04
N ALA A 94 -21.48 25.14 -0.05
CA ALA A 94 -20.04 25.00 -0.21
C ALA A 94 -19.62 25.62 -1.55
N ASP A 95 -18.60 26.47 -1.50
CA ASP A 95 -18.08 27.15 -2.69
C ASP A 95 -17.24 26.17 -3.50
N LEU A 96 -17.39 26.21 -4.82
CA LEU A 96 -16.73 25.33 -5.76
C LEU A 96 -15.41 25.94 -6.24
N TYR A 97 -14.41 25.07 -6.32
CA TYR A 97 -13.08 25.42 -6.81
C TYR A 97 -12.65 24.41 -7.86
N TRP A 98 -12.17 24.91 -9.00
CA TRP A 98 -11.53 24.11 -10.02
C TRP A 98 -10.06 23.90 -9.66
N CYS A 99 -9.62 22.65 -9.59
CA CYS A 99 -8.23 22.34 -9.32
C CYS A 99 -7.40 22.46 -10.60
N GLN A 100 -6.56 23.48 -10.65
CA GLN A 100 -5.66 23.73 -11.77
C GLN A 100 -4.72 22.55 -11.96
N THR A 101 -4.87 21.85 -13.08
CA THR A 101 -3.94 20.80 -13.50
C THR A 101 -2.66 21.43 -14.04
N TYR A 102 -1.55 20.74 -13.88
CA TYR A 102 -0.30 21.07 -14.57
C TYR A 102 0.18 19.87 -15.39
N SER A 103 0.75 20.15 -16.55
CA SER A 103 1.47 19.14 -17.31
C SER A 103 2.86 18.96 -16.70
N ARG A 104 3.24 17.71 -16.46
CA ARG A 104 4.62 17.40 -16.11
C ARG A 104 5.48 17.48 -17.37
N PRO A 105 6.62 18.21 -17.36
CA PRO A 105 7.58 18.08 -18.42
C PRO A 105 8.10 16.63 -18.48
N LYS A 106 8.71 16.25 -19.61
CA LYS A 106 9.41 14.97 -19.70
C LYS A 106 10.53 14.96 -18.65
N GLU A 107 10.63 13.87 -17.88
CA GLU A 107 11.73 13.69 -16.92
C GLU A 107 13.07 13.79 -17.68
N PRO A 108 14.00 14.63 -17.20
CA PRO A 108 15.28 14.82 -17.87
C PRO A 108 16.10 13.53 -17.82
N THR A 109 16.72 13.15 -18.93
CA THR A 109 17.57 11.97 -19.01
C THR A 109 18.89 12.22 -18.30
N ALA A 110 19.19 11.42 -17.28
CA ALA A 110 20.47 11.50 -16.57
C ALA A 110 21.63 11.03 -17.49
N PRO A 111 22.75 11.77 -17.55
CA PRO A 111 23.97 11.30 -18.21
C PRO A 111 24.49 10.00 -17.59
N GLU A 112 25.36 9.29 -18.32
CA GLU A 112 26.02 8.09 -17.79
C GLU A 112 26.76 8.40 -16.47
N GLY A 113 26.60 7.53 -15.47
CA GLY A 113 27.13 7.71 -14.12
C GLY A 113 26.33 8.67 -13.23
N SER A 114 25.29 9.32 -13.76
CA SER A 114 24.35 10.17 -13.01
C SER A 114 23.01 9.45 -12.79
N TRP A 115 22.17 10.00 -11.92
CA TRP A 115 20.79 9.52 -11.72
C TRP A 115 19.81 10.70 -11.61
N SER A 116 18.56 10.46 -12.02
CA SER A 116 17.45 11.40 -11.87
C SER A 116 16.45 10.92 -10.83
N ASP A 117 15.80 11.87 -10.17
CA ASP A 117 14.69 11.61 -9.28
C ASP A 117 13.73 12.82 -9.30
N ARG A 118 12.63 12.68 -8.57
CA ARG A 118 11.57 13.67 -8.49
C ARG A 118 11.16 13.88 -7.05
N LEU A 119 11.24 15.13 -6.60
CA LEU A 119 10.66 15.55 -5.33
C LEU A 119 9.21 15.92 -5.54
N HIS A 120 8.33 15.34 -4.74
CA HIS A 120 6.92 15.68 -4.66
C HIS A 120 6.59 16.22 -3.27
N LEU A 121 5.95 17.37 -3.21
CA LEU A 121 5.44 17.94 -1.97
C LEU A 121 4.21 17.14 -1.52
N ASP A 122 4.17 16.77 -0.23
CA ASP A 122 2.99 16.13 0.34
C ASP A 122 1.74 17.03 0.20
N ALA A 123 0.60 16.41 -0.09
CA ALA A 123 -0.64 17.12 -0.42
C ALA A 123 -1.07 18.16 0.64
N TRP A 124 -0.72 17.93 1.91
CA TRP A 124 -1.13 18.76 3.05
C TRP A 124 -0.15 19.89 3.37
N HIS A 125 0.99 19.95 2.69
CA HIS A 125 1.98 21.01 2.89
C HIS A 125 1.74 22.20 1.96
N GLU A 126 2.29 23.36 2.32
CA GLU A 126 2.21 24.56 1.50
C GLU A 126 3.21 24.49 0.34
N CYS A 127 2.86 25.10 -0.80
CA CYS A 127 3.79 25.20 -1.91
C CYS A 127 5.07 25.92 -1.47
N VAL A 128 6.20 25.53 -2.05
CA VAL A 128 7.51 26.04 -1.62
C VAL A 128 8.25 26.66 -2.78
N THR A 129 9.20 27.55 -2.48
CA THR A 129 10.03 28.16 -3.53
C THR A 129 10.98 27.14 -4.14
N GLU A 130 11.48 27.44 -5.34
CA GLU A 130 12.52 26.64 -5.99
C GLU A 130 13.75 26.45 -5.11
N ALA A 131 14.18 27.49 -4.38
CA ALA A 131 15.32 27.42 -3.47
C ALA A 131 15.16 26.34 -2.38
N VAL A 132 13.95 26.16 -1.84
CA VAL A 132 13.66 25.10 -0.85
C VAL A 132 13.76 23.73 -1.52
N LEU A 133 13.20 23.55 -2.72
CA LEU A 133 13.27 22.28 -3.46
C LEU A 133 14.72 21.91 -3.80
N VAL A 134 15.51 22.86 -4.27
CA VAL A 134 16.95 22.69 -4.56
C VAL A 134 17.71 22.33 -3.28
N SER A 135 17.39 22.93 -2.14
CA SER A 135 18.02 22.58 -0.86
C SER A 135 17.73 21.13 -0.45
N VAL A 136 16.50 20.65 -0.65
CA VAL A 136 16.13 19.26 -0.35
C VAL A 136 16.84 18.30 -1.30
N ALA A 137 16.84 18.59 -2.60
CA ALA A 137 17.56 17.79 -3.59
C ALA A 137 19.07 17.79 -3.33
N THR A 138 19.63 18.91 -2.87
CA THR A 138 21.04 19.02 -2.47
C THR A 138 21.38 18.05 -1.35
N ASN A 139 20.49 17.89 -0.36
CA ASN A 139 20.67 16.93 0.72
C ASN A 139 20.59 15.48 0.21
N GLU A 140 19.66 15.16 -0.70
CA GLU A 140 19.56 13.82 -1.30
C GLU A 140 20.75 13.48 -2.22
N CYS A 141 21.24 14.44 -3.01
CA CYS A 141 22.42 14.29 -3.87
C CYS A 141 23.76 14.30 -3.09
N GLY A 142 23.79 14.88 -1.88
CA GLY A 142 25.02 15.21 -1.15
C GLY A 142 25.84 16.37 -1.76
N LYS A 143 25.26 17.11 -2.72
CA LYS A 143 25.71 18.40 -3.29
C LYS A 143 24.61 18.95 -4.20
N THR A 144 24.73 20.20 -4.66
CA THR A 144 23.72 20.81 -5.54
C THR A 144 23.50 19.97 -6.81
N PRO A 145 22.24 19.70 -7.21
CA PRO A 145 21.95 18.96 -8.43
C PRO A 145 22.53 19.68 -9.65
N VAL A 146 22.99 18.91 -10.64
CA VAL A 146 23.57 19.47 -11.88
C VAL A 146 22.52 20.02 -12.82
N HIS A 147 21.28 19.58 -12.66
CA HIS A 147 20.11 20.05 -13.39
C HIS A 147 18.87 19.86 -12.52
N HIS A 148 17.94 20.81 -12.57
CA HIS A 148 16.64 20.70 -11.92
C HIS A 148 15.58 21.52 -12.66
N VAL A 149 14.32 21.09 -12.53
CA VAL A 149 13.16 21.72 -13.18
C VAL A 149 11.99 21.74 -12.19
N PRO A 150 11.66 22.90 -11.58
CA PRO A 150 10.48 23.02 -10.74
C PRO A 150 9.20 22.99 -11.58
N MET A 151 8.12 22.43 -11.05
CA MET A 151 6.84 22.29 -11.76
C MET A 151 5.63 22.33 -10.83
N GLY A 152 4.45 22.50 -11.43
CA GLY A 152 3.20 22.66 -10.71
C GLY A 152 3.16 23.95 -9.89
N LYS A 153 3.34 25.09 -10.58
CA LYS A 153 3.30 26.43 -9.98
C LYS A 153 1.96 26.67 -9.26
N CYS A 154 2.01 27.25 -8.06
CA CYS A 154 0.84 27.54 -7.23
C CYS A 154 0.42 29.01 -7.34
N GLY A 155 -0.65 29.25 -8.13
CA GLY A 155 -1.10 30.61 -8.44
C GLY A 155 -0.02 31.42 -9.16
N ASP A 156 0.03 32.71 -8.85
CA ASP A 156 0.98 33.66 -9.44
C ASP A 156 2.34 33.69 -8.70
N GLU A 157 2.42 33.06 -7.53
CA GLU A 157 3.64 33.01 -6.73
C GLU A 157 4.67 32.05 -7.34
N ASP A 158 5.96 32.37 -7.22
CA ASP A 158 7.08 31.49 -7.62
C ASP A 158 7.29 30.35 -6.62
N LYS A 159 6.22 29.60 -6.38
CA LYS A 159 6.15 28.42 -5.52
C LYS A 159 5.61 27.24 -6.31
N TYR A 160 6.10 26.07 -5.96
CA TYR A 160 5.96 24.84 -6.73
C TYR A 160 5.63 23.68 -5.79
N VAL A 161 5.08 22.60 -6.36
CA VAL A 161 4.72 21.38 -5.63
C VAL A 161 5.61 20.20 -5.99
N GLU A 162 6.41 20.32 -7.05
CA GLU A 162 7.18 19.20 -7.57
C GLU A 162 8.45 19.71 -8.26
N MET A 163 9.50 18.90 -8.31
CA MET A 163 10.75 19.20 -9.01
C MET A 163 11.39 17.91 -9.53
N PHE A 164 11.82 17.91 -10.79
CA PHE A 164 12.79 16.92 -11.29
C PHE A 164 14.19 17.41 -11.00
N TYR A 165 15.11 16.50 -10.67
CA TYR A 165 16.52 16.84 -10.50
C TYR A 165 17.44 15.69 -10.92
N ILE A 166 18.69 16.04 -11.26
CA ILE A 166 19.75 15.10 -11.62
C ILE A 166 20.93 15.29 -10.66
N CYS A 167 21.41 14.19 -10.10
CA CYS A 167 22.67 14.12 -9.37
C CYS A 167 23.71 13.35 -10.19
N ASP A 168 24.95 13.83 -10.21
CA ASP A 168 26.10 13.25 -10.91
C ASP A 168 27.00 12.39 -10.00
N LYS A 169 26.66 12.26 -8.72
CA LYS A 169 27.29 11.29 -7.81
C LYS A 169 26.52 9.97 -7.85
N PRO A 170 27.19 8.82 -7.61
CA PRO A 170 26.49 7.56 -7.38
C PRO A 170 25.42 7.72 -6.30
N ARG A 171 24.26 7.09 -6.53
CA ARG A 171 23.17 7.14 -5.57
C ARG A 171 23.57 6.39 -4.32
N ASN A 172 23.43 7.02 -3.15
CA ASN A 172 23.62 6.30 -1.89
C ASN A 172 22.42 5.39 -1.65
N ASP A 173 22.44 4.18 -2.20
CA ASP A 173 21.36 3.20 -2.10
C ASP A 173 21.35 2.37 -0.82
N SER A 174 22.20 2.72 0.14
CA SER A 174 22.07 2.14 1.48
C SER A 174 20.69 2.48 2.06
N LEU A 175 19.88 1.44 2.20
CA LEU A 175 18.62 1.52 2.93
C LEU A 175 18.95 1.85 4.40
N PRO A 176 18.11 2.65 5.09
CA PRO A 176 18.31 2.91 6.51
C PRO A 176 18.41 1.57 7.26
N VAL A 177 19.55 1.32 7.93
CA VAL A 177 19.84 0.08 8.69
C VAL A 177 18.70 -0.32 9.64
N VAL A 178 17.93 0.67 10.12
CA VAL A 178 16.76 0.49 10.98
C VAL A 178 15.69 -0.43 10.38
N ILE A 179 15.57 -0.46 9.05
CA ILE A 179 14.55 -1.26 8.36
C ILE A 179 14.86 -2.76 8.45
N TYR A 180 16.10 -3.16 8.20
CA TYR A 180 16.49 -4.58 8.15
C TYR A 180 16.39 -5.28 9.50
N LYS A 181 16.74 -4.57 10.58
CA LYS A 181 16.70 -5.13 11.93
C LYS A 181 15.30 -5.63 12.32
N LYS A 182 14.24 -4.98 11.81
CA LYS A 182 12.85 -5.36 12.11
C LYS A 182 12.39 -6.59 11.33
N THR A 183 12.81 -6.77 10.08
CA THR A 183 12.44 -7.95 9.28
C THR A 183 12.99 -9.23 9.90
N TYR A 184 14.28 -9.24 10.28
CA TYR A 184 14.88 -10.39 10.94
C TYR A 184 14.17 -10.78 12.26
N GLN A 185 13.79 -9.79 13.06
CA GLN A 185 13.03 -10.02 14.30
C GLN A 185 11.66 -10.63 14.02
N PHE A 186 10.99 -10.18 12.96
CA PHE A 186 9.70 -10.70 12.57
C PHE A 186 9.77 -12.18 12.15
N ASP A 187 10.69 -12.53 11.25
CA ASP A 187 10.80 -13.90 10.74
C ASP A 187 11.12 -14.88 11.87
N ARG A 188 12.07 -14.51 12.72
CA ARG A 188 12.39 -15.27 13.93
C ARG A 188 11.19 -15.43 14.85
N GLY A 189 10.45 -14.34 15.10
CA GLY A 189 9.24 -14.36 15.92
C GLY A 189 8.15 -15.29 15.36
N GLN A 190 7.99 -15.36 14.04
CA GLN A 190 7.08 -16.31 13.40
C GLN A 190 7.49 -17.76 13.66
N PHE A 191 8.77 -18.10 13.46
CA PHE A 191 9.26 -19.46 13.67
C PHE A 191 9.16 -19.88 15.14
N ASP A 192 9.59 -19.03 16.06
CA ASP A 192 9.49 -19.28 17.51
C ASP A 192 8.03 -19.54 17.91
N MET A 193 7.10 -18.78 17.33
CA MET A 193 5.67 -18.96 17.58
C MET A 193 5.12 -20.27 17.04
N LEU A 194 5.53 -20.67 15.83
CA LEU A 194 5.10 -21.93 15.24
C LEU A 194 5.58 -23.12 16.04
N GLU A 195 6.83 -23.07 16.50
CA GLU A 195 7.38 -24.08 17.37
C GLU A 195 6.63 -24.14 18.70
N ASN A 196 6.31 -22.98 19.29
CA ASN A 196 5.50 -22.90 20.52
C ASN A 196 4.07 -23.41 20.31
N PHE A 197 3.44 -23.07 19.19
CA PHE A 197 2.12 -23.57 18.82
C PHE A 197 2.14 -25.08 18.65
N ALA A 198 3.16 -25.63 17.97
CA ALA A 198 3.36 -27.06 17.79
C ALA A 198 3.43 -27.80 19.13
N LYS A 199 4.34 -27.35 20.00
CA LYS A 199 4.56 -27.91 21.35
C LYS A 199 3.28 -27.87 22.16
N THR A 200 2.56 -26.75 22.10
CA THR A 200 1.34 -26.55 22.87
C THR A 200 0.18 -27.38 22.31
N ALA A 201 0.04 -27.48 20.99
CA ALA A 201 -0.96 -28.33 20.35
C ALA A 201 -0.73 -29.81 20.67
N GLU A 202 0.52 -30.29 20.66
CA GLU A 202 0.88 -31.65 21.05
C GLU A 202 0.54 -31.92 22.53
N TYR A 203 0.84 -30.96 23.41
CA TYR A 203 0.45 -31.04 24.83
C TYR A 203 -1.07 -31.14 24.99
N PHE A 204 -1.85 -30.28 24.32
CA PHE A 204 -3.32 -30.34 24.39
C PHE A 204 -3.90 -31.64 23.83
N GLN A 205 -3.32 -32.19 22.75
CA GLN A 205 -3.70 -33.50 22.24
C GLN A 205 -3.50 -34.60 23.29
N LYS A 206 -2.38 -34.58 24.02
CA LYS A 206 -2.07 -35.55 25.08
C LYS A 206 -3.02 -35.45 26.27
N VAL A 207 -3.40 -34.22 26.65
CA VAL A 207 -4.18 -33.97 27.87
C VAL A 207 -5.69 -34.16 27.67
N ARG A 208 -6.16 -34.44 26.44
CA ARG A 208 -7.59 -34.72 26.09
C ARG A 208 -8.58 -33.72 26.68
N ARG A 209 -8.18 -32.47 26.89
CA ARG A 209 -9.09 -31.42 27.38
C ARG A 209 -9.70 -30.69 26.18
N GLU A 210 -11.02 -30.57 26.21
CA GLU A 210 -11.77 -29.70 25.29
C GLU A 210 -11.60 -28.20 25.60
N ALA A 211 -10.95 -27.86 26.72
CA ALA A 211 -10.60 -26.48 27.05
C ALA A 211 -9.79 -25.87 25.89
N CYS A 212 -10.40 -24.88 25.27
CA CYS A 212 -10.24 -24.65 23.86
C CYS A 212 -8.87 -24.05 23.51
N LYS A 213 -8.35 -24.54 22.39
CA LYS A 213 -7.23 -24.00 21.61
C LYS A 213 -7.46 -22.52 21.17
N ILE A 214 -8.62 -21.92 21.46
CA ILE A 214 -8.92 -20.49 21.29
C ILE A 214 -7.92 -19.61 22.06
N ASP A 215 -7.52 -19.97 23.29
CA ASP A 215 -6.55 -19.19 24.06
C ASP A 215 -5.17 -19.23 23.42
N LEU A 216 -4.77 -20.40 22.91
CA LEU A 216 -3.51 -20.58 22.20
C LEU A 216 -3.50 -19.81 20.87
N PHE A 217 -4.60 -19.86 20.14
CA PHE A 217 -4.75 -19.14 18.88
C PHE A 217 -4.74 -17.63 19.09
N SER A 218 -5.45 -17.15 20.10
CA SER A 218 -5.49 -15.72 20.46
C SER A 218 -4.13 -15.26 20.99
N ALA A 219 -3.42 -16.07 21.77
CA ALA A 219 -2.08 -15.77 22.24
C ALA A 219 -1.05 -15.75 21.10
N ALA A 220 -1.12 -16.70 20.17
CA ALA A 220 -0.29 -16.70 18.97
C ALA A 220 -0.56 -15.44 18.14
N LYS A 221 -1.82 -15.17 17.79
CA LYS A 221 -2.20 -13.96 17.05
C LYS A 221 -1.74 -12.67 17.74
N ALA A 222 -1.97 -12.55 19.05
CA ALA A 222 -1.55 -11.39 19.84
C ALA A 222 -0.04 -11.23 19.90
N ALA A 223 0.73 -12.33 19.92
CA ALA A 223 2.19 -12.27 19.85
C ALA A 223 2.68 -11.80 18.46
N ILE A 224 1.96 -12.08 17.37
CA ILE A 224 2.32 -11.56 16.04
C ILE A 224 1.97 -10.06 15.96
N GLU A 225 0.87 -9.65 16.60
CA GLU A 225 0.41 -8.25 16.60
C GLU A 225 1.22 -7.35 17.54
N GLY A 226 1.68 -7.87 18.68
CA GLY A 226 2.33 -7.11 19.74
C GLY A 226 3.72 -6.57 19.40
N ASP A 227 4.46 -7.24 18.51
CA ASP A 227 5.83 -6.86 18.16
C ASP A 227 5.93 -5.86 16.99
N ILE A 228 4.82 -5.53 16.34
CA ILE A 228 4.83 -4.58 15.22
C ILE A 228 4.60 -3.17 15.78
N GLU A 229 5.59 -2.64 16.49
CA GLU A 229 5.63 -1.21 16.78
C GLU A 229 5.86 -0.46 15.46
N TYR A 230 4.75 0.00 14.90
CA TYR A 230 4.71 0.69 13.62
C TYR A 230 5.50 1.98 13.72
N SER A 231 6.66 2.03 13.04
CA SER A 231 7.32 3.31 12.86
C SER A 231 6.48 4.16 11.90
N GLN A 232 5.68 5.08 12.45
CA GLN A 232 5.07 6.18 11.68
C GLN A 232 6.11 7.17 11.12
N VAL A 233 7.40 6.87 11.32
CA VAL A 233 8.59 7.69 11.06
C VAL A 233 8.63 8.29 9.65
N PHE A 234 7.88 7.77 8.68
CA PHE A 234 7.93 8.22 7.29
C PHE A 234 6.69 8.98 6.77
N LEU A 235 5.62 9.12 7.56
CA LEU A 235 4.42 9.84 7.10
C LEU A 235 4.51 11.37 7.26
N ASN A 236 5.44 11.87 8.08
CA ASN A 236 5.58 13.30 8.37
C ASN A 236 6.62 14.01 7.50
N GLN A 237 7.06 13.41 6.39
CA GLN A 237 7.98 14.08 5.49
C GLN A 237 7.21 15.08 4.60
N THR A 238 7.65 16.34 4.62
CA THR A 238 7.11 17.40 3.75
C THR A 238 7.34 17.10 2.27
N PHE A 239 8.48 16.50 1.95
CA PHE A 239 8.85 16.11 0.60
C PHE A 239 9.02 14.61 0.51
N ARG A 240 8.64 14.06 -0.64
CA ARG A 240 8.77 12.64 -0.93
C ARG A 240 9.45 12.47 -2.28
N SER A 241 10.55 11.73 -2.31
CA SER A 241 11.23 11.32 -3.55
C SER A 241 10.63 10.01 -4.06
N ARG A 242 10.91 9.64 -5.33
CA ARG A 242 10.59 8.29 -5.84
C ARG A 242 11.18 7.23 -4.91
N LYS A 243 12.41 7.48 -4.44
CA LYS A 243 13.10 6.62 -3.49
C LYS A 243 12.34 6.47 -2.17
N SER A 244 12.03 7.57 -1.50
CA SER A 244 11.39 7.50 -0.19
C SER A 244 10.02 6.85 -0.29
N HIS A 245 9.28 7.13 -1.35
CA HIS A 245 8.04 6.43 -1.67
C HIS A 245 8.22 4.94 -1.87
N PHE A 246 9.23 4.50 -2.63
CA PHE A 246 9.49 3.09 -2.87
C PHE A 246 9.87 2.35 -1.58
N ILE A 247 10.73 2.96 -0.76
CA ILE A 247 11.11 2.42 0.56
C ILE A 247 9.87 2.25 1.45
N ASN A 248 9.05 3.29 1.53
CA ASN A 248 7.81 3.24 2.31
C ASN A 248 6.85 2.18 1.77
N ALA A 249 6.70 2.07 0.46
CA ALA A 249 5.85 1.06 -0.16
C ALA A 249 6.35 -0.38 0.10
N LYS A 250 7.67 -0.61 0.14
CA LYS A 250 8.23 -1.90 0.56
C LYS A 250 7.85 -2.24 2.00
N GLU A 251 7.87 -1.27 2.91
CA GLU A 251 7.36 -1.47 4.28
C GLU A 251 5.88 -1.81 4.32
N ALA A 252 5.06 -1.23 3.44
CA ALA A 252 3.65 -1.61 3.25
C ALA A 252 3.53 -3.10 2.96
N ILE A 253 4.27 -3.51 1.93
CA ILE A 253 4.22 -4.83 1.36
C ILE A 253 4.62 -5.86 2.39
N ARG A 254 5.66 -5.57 3.18
CA ARG A 254 6.03 -6.39 4.33
C ARG A 254 4.83 -6.58 5.24
N ARG A 255 4.15 -5.51 5.67
CA ARG A 255 2.95 -5.61 6.54
C ARG A 255 1.84 -6.45 5.92
N VAL A 256 1.56 -6.28 4.63
CA VAL A 256 0.55 -7.07 3.91
C VAL A 256 0.96 -8.55 3.88
N ALA A 257 2.23 -8.86 3.62
CA ALA A 257 2.76 -10.21 3.63
C ALA A 257 2.73 -10.84 5.04
N ILE A 258 3.01 -10.06 6.09
CA ILE A 258 2.88 -10.45 7.49
C ILE A 258 1.43 -10.87 7.79
N GLN A 259 0.46 -10.03 7.41
CA GLN A 259 -0.97 -10.33 7.59
C GLN A 259 -1.38 -11.58 6.81
N ARG A 260 -0.91 -11.74 5.55
CA ARG A 260 -1.11 -12.97 4.78
C ARG A 260 -0.59 -14.19 5.53
N SER A 261 0.62 -14.11 6.11
CA SER A 261 1.18 -15.21 6.87
C SER A 261 0.39 -15.53 8.13
N GLN A 262 -0.21 -14.53 8.79
CA GLN A 262 -1.12 -14.75 9.91
C GLN A 262 -2.35 -15.55 9.46
N GLU A 263 -3.00 -15.17 8.36
CA GLU A 263 -4.15 -15.90 7.81
C GLU A 263 -3.80 -17.33 7.40
N LEU A 264 -2.59 -17.57 6.87
CA LEU A 264 -2.09 -18.91 6.59
C LEU A 264 -1.85 -19.74 7.85
N PHE A 265 -1.36 -19.11 8.92
CA PHE A 265 -1.27 -19.76 10.21
C PHE A 265 -2.65 -20.14 10.74
N VAL A 266 -3.65 -19.25 10.58
CA VAL A 266 -5.04 -19.54 10.95
C VAL A 266 -5.57 -20.76 10.20
N LEU A 267 -5.36 -20.80 8.89
CA LEU A 267 -5.74 -21.94 8.06
C LEU A 267 -5.09 -23.23 8.56
N ALA A 268 -3.77 -23.21 8.81
CA ALA A 268 -3.06 -24.37 9.30
C ALA A 268 -3.66 -24.87 10.64
N ALA A 269 -3.87 -23.97 11.60
CA ALA A 269 -4.48 -24.28 12.89
C ALA A 269 -5.89 -24.89 12.74
N GLN A 270 -6.73 -24.36 11.84
CA GLN A 270 -8.05 -24.92 11.57
C GLN A 270 -7.95 -26.32 10.97
N LEU A 271 -7.05 -26.51 10.00
CA LEU A 271 -6.82 -27.79 9.37
C LEU A 271 -6.41 -28.84 10.41
N PHE A 272 -5.50 -28.53 11.34
CA PHE A 272 -5.10 -29.48 12.40
C PHE A 272 -6.20 -29.82 13.39
N THR A 273 -7.10 -28.89 13.62
CA THR A 273 -8.10 -29.02 14.66
C THR A 273 -9.44 -29.50 14.12
N ASN A 274 -9.49 -29.90 12.84
CA ASN A 274 -10.72 -30.23 12.13
C ASN A 274 -11.78 -29.11 12.26
N GLY A 275 -11.34 -27.85 12.26
CA GLY A 275 -12.19 -26.68 12.38
C GLY A 275 -12.68 -26.36 13.79
N SER A 276 -12.34 -27.15 14.82
CA SER A 276 -12.87 -26.98 16.19
C SER A 276 -12.41 -25.71 16.93
N CYS A 277 -11.52 -24.91 16.35
CA CYS A 277 -10.82 -23.84 17.10
C CYS A 277 -11.06 -22.42 16.58
N SER A 278 -11.71 -22.27 15.44
CA SER A 278 -12.04 -20.96 14.91
C SER A 278 -13.17 -21.08 13.92
N GLU A 279 -14.25 -20.34 14.17
CA GLU A 279 -15.36 -20.14 13.22
C GLU A 279 -14.98 -19.19 12.08
N GLN A 280 -13.91 -18.40 12.25
CA GLN A 280 -13.50 -17.39 11.28
C GLN A 280 -12.79 -18.05 10.11
N LYS A 281 -13.40 -18.03 8.93
CA LYS A 281 -12.73 -18.47 7.70
C LYS A 281 -11.58 -17.51 7.36
N PRO A 282 -10.36 -18.02 7.14
CA PRO A 282 -9.22 -17.18 6.78
C PRO A 282 -9.47 -16.55 5.42
N ASN A 283 -9.18 -15.26 5.30
CA ASN A 283 -9.46 -14.49 4.09
C ASN A 283 -8.17 -14.29 3.27
N ILE A 284 -7.61 -15.39 2.76
CA ILE A 284 -6.29 -15.37 2.12
C ILE A 284 -6.34 -14.67 0.75
N SER A 285 -7.49 -14.66 0.07
CA SER A 285 -7.64 -14.07 -1.27
C SER A 285 -7.51 -12.54 -1.32
N THR A 286 -7.67 -11.84 -0.19
CA THR A 286 -7.36 -10.40 -0.12
C THR A 286 -5.86 -10.11 -0.29
N PHE A 287 -5.03 -11.14 -0.17
CA PHE A 287 -3.58 -11.07 -0.35
C PHE A 287 -3.13 -11.67 -1.69
N ASP A 288 -4.02 -11.95 -2.63
CA ASP A 288 -3.59 -12.21 -4.00
C ASP A 288 -2.96 -10.96 -4.62
N VAL A 289 -2.05 -11.16 -5.59
CA VAL A 289 -1.24 -10.09 -6.17
C VAL A 289 -2.10 -8.97 -6.79
N GLU A 290 -3.24 -9.33 -7.38
CA GLU A 290 -4.22 -8.39 -7.93
C GLU A 290 -4.90 -7.52 -6.86
N ASN A 291 -4.93 -7.98 -5.62
CA ASN A 291 -5.61 -7.34 -4.50
C ASN A 291 -4.66 -6.61 -3.54
N VAL A 292 -3.34 -6.77 -3.71
CA VAL A 292 -2.32 -6.22 -2.79
C VAL A 292 -2.48 -4.70 -2.54
N PHE A 293 -2.86 -3.93 -3.58
CA PHE A 293 -3.07 -2.48 -3.46
C PHE A 293 -4.39 -2.12 -2.77
N GLN A 294 -5.40 -2.99 -2.83
CA GLN A 294 -6.65 -2.81 -2.09
C GLN A 294 -6.43 -3.03 -0.59
N SER A 295 -5.59 -4.01 -0.24
CA SER A 295 -5.19 -4.33 1.13
C SER A 295 -4.25 -3.29 1.77
N ALA A 296 -3.65 -2.40 0.96
CA ALA A 296 -2.90 -1.24 1.44
C ALA A 296 -3.23 0.01 0.60
N PRO A 297 -4.36 0.68 0.88
CA PRO A 297 -4.87 1.79 0.07
C PRO A 297 -3.88 2.95 -0.14
N TRP A 298 -2.98 3.15 0.82
CA TRP A 298 -1.95 4.18 0.71
C TRP A 298 -0.88 3.87 -0.34
N MET A 299 -0.68 2.59 -0.71
CA MET A 299 0.17 2.23 -1.85
C MET A 299 -0.44 2.70 -3.19
N GLU A 300 -1.77 2.70 -3.29
CA GLU A 300 -2.46 3.22 -4.48
C GLU A 300 -2.12 4.71 -4.70
N GLU A 301 -2.06 5.50 -3.62
CA GLU A 301 -1.61 6.89 -3.71
C GLU A 301 -0.15 6.97 -4.20
N ILE A 302 0.74 6.07 -3.75
CA ILE A 302 2.13 6.03 -4.25
C ILE A 302 2.17 5.75 -5.75
N VAL A 303 1.45 4.72 -6.21
CA VAL A 303 1.38 4.33 -7.63
C VAL A 303 0.74 5.43 -8.49
N LYS A 304 -0.23 6.16 -7.94
CA LYS A 304 -0.85 7.30 -8.62
C LYS A 304 0.15 8.43 -8.90
N HIS A 305 1.08 8.68 -7.98
CA HIS A 305 2.15 9.64 -8.20
C HIS A 305 3.27 9.04 -9.06
N PHE A 306 3.72 7.82 -8.78
CA PHE A 306 4.84 7.12 -9.42
C PHE A 306 4.38 5.80 -10.07
N PRO A 307 3.66 5.84 -11.20
CA PRO A 307 3.10 4.64 -11.82
C PRO A 307 4.17 3.62 -12.26
N GLU A 308 5.37 4.09 -12.60
CA GLU A 308 6.51 3.26 -12.98
C GLU A 308 7.00 2.33 -11.85
N VAL A 309 6.65 2.65 -10.60
CA VAL A 309 7.03 1.87 -9.41
C VAL A 309 6.09 0.67 -9.18
N LYS A 310 4.90 0.66 -9.81
CA LYS A 310 3.87 -0.36 -9.57
C LYS A 310 4.38 -1.79 -9.77
N GLN A 311 5.04 -2.06 -10.89
CA GLN A 311 5.52 -3.41 -11.19
C GLN A 311 6.63 -3.83 -10.23
N GLN A 312 7.56 -2.92 -9.90
CA GLN A 312 8.64 -3.20 -8.94
C GLN A 312 8.10 -3.56 -7.56
N LEU A 313 6.97 -2.95 -7.16
CA LEU A 313 6.27 -3.28 -5.92
C LEU A 313 5.59 -4.64 -5.98
N ILE A 314 4.95 -4.97 -7.10
CA ILE A 314 4.38 -6.31 -7.32
C ILE A 314 5.48 -7.38 -7.25
N ASP A 315 6.58 -7.18 -7.98
CA ASP A 315 7.70 -8.11 -8.01
C ASP A 315 8.30 -8.30 -6.61
N TYR A 316 8.48 -7.20 -5.88
CA TYR A 316 8.94 -7.22 -4.49
C TYR A 316 7.95 -7.94 -3.57
N TYR A 317 6.63 -7.74 -3.72
CA TYR A 317 5.61 -8.46 -2.96
C TYR A 317 5.66 -9.96 -3.20
N VAL A 318 5.73 -10.38 -4.47
CA VAL A 318 5.79 -11.79 -4.85
C VAL A 318 7.05 -12.44 -4.30
N ASP A 319 8.22 -11.80 -4.48
CA ASP A 319 9.49 -12.33 -3.97
C ASP A 319 9.51 -12.39 -2.44
N TYR A 320 9.01 -11.34 -1.77
CA TYR A 320 8.89 -11.35 -0.32
C TYR A 320 7.98 -12.48 0.16
N CYS A 321 6.78 -12.62 -0.40
CA CYS A 321 5.87 -13.71 -0.06
C CYS A 321 6.46 -15.09 -0.37
N ARG A 322 7.22 -15.23 -1.46
CA ARG A 322 7.90 -16.48 -1.82
C ARG A 322 8.88 -16.92 -0.72
N ASN A 323 9.60 -15.97 -0.13
CA ASN A 323 10.61 -16.24 0.90
C ASN A 323 10.03 -16.31 2.33
N HIS A 324 8.80 -15.83 2.54
CA HIS A 324 8.18 -15.74 3.86
C HIS A 324 6.83 -16.47 3.95
N THR A 325 6.51 -17.34 2.98
CA THR A 325 5.34 -18.22 3.10
C THR A 325 5.73 -19.42 3.95
N LEU A 326 5.07 -19.52 5.10
CA LEU A 326 5.34 -20.58 6.05
C LEU A 326 5.13 -21.99 5.45
N GLY A 327 6.11 -22.88 5.64
CA GLY A 327 5.94 -24.32 5.43
C GLY A 327 5.94 -24.76 3.97
N ILE A 328 6.21 -23.86 3.03
CA ILE A 328 6.35 -24.15 1.61
C ILE A 328 7.66 -23.52 1.13
N THR A 329 8.53 -24.30 0.50
CA THR A 329 9.79 -23.76 -0.04
C THR A 329 9.52 -22.83 -1.21
N SER A 330 10.40 -21.83 -1.37
CA SER A 330 10.30 -20.79 -2.40
C SER A 330 10.17 -21.33 -3.82
N GLU A 331 10.80 -22.47 -4.12
CA GLU A 331 10.77 -23.15 -5.43
C GLU A 331 9.37 -23.59 -5.86
N TYR A 332 8.50 -23.98 -4.91
CA TYR A 332 7.12 -24.37 -5.20
C TYR A 332 6.16 -23.19 -5.30
N LEU A 333 6.63 -21.96 -5.05
CA LEU A 333 5.82 -20.74 -4.99
C LEU A 333 6.02 -19.85 -6.23
N GLY A 334 6.39 -20.44 -7.37
CA GLY A 334 6.49 -19.74 -8.65
C GLY A 334 5.16 -19.12 -9.12
N PHE A 335 4.04 -19.69 -8.67
CA PHE A 335 2.68 -19.29 -9.05
C PHE A 335 2.11 -18.09 -8.28
N LEU A 336 2.85 -17.51 -7.32
CA LEU A 336 2.35 -16.39 -6.49
C LEU A 336 2.01 -15.11 -7.28
N ASN A 337 2.44 -15.03 -8.54
CA ASN A 337 2.09 -13.93 -9.44
C ASN A 337 0.86 -14.23 -10.32
N GLU A 338 0.24 -15.39 -10.16
CA GLU A 338 -0.97 -15.80 -10.89
C GLU A 338 -2.23 -15.35 -10.13
N THR A 339 -3.29 -15.03 -10.87
CA THR A 339 -4.62 -14.75 -10.29
C THR A 339 -5.15 -15.98 -9.56
N GLY A 340 -5.69 -15.80 -8.36
CA GLY A 340 -6.17 -16.92 -7.53
C GLY A 340 -5.04 -17.79 -6.97
N SER A 341 -3.88 -17.19 -6.67
CA SER A 341 -2.78 -17.90 -6.03
C SER A 341 -3.18 -18.47 -4.65
N SER A 342 -4.10 -17.78 -3.96
CA SER A 342 -4.61 -18.16 -2.65
C SER A 342 -5.28 -19.52 -2.64
N GLU A 343 -6.10 -19.87 -3.64
CA GLU A 343 -6.73 -21.20 -3.74
C GLU A 343 -5.69 -22.31 -3.88
N ARG A 344 -4.61 -22.04 -4.63
CA ARG A 344 -3.54 -23.01 -4.83
C ARG A 344 -2.72 -23.22 -3.56
N ILE A 345 -2.41 -22.15 -2.82
CA ILE A 345 -1.79 -22.25 -1.49
C ILE A 345 -2.67 -23.06 -0.55
N ILE A 346 -3.97 -22.73 -0.44
CA ILE A 346 -4.91 -23.44 0.41
C ILE A 346 -4.92 -24.94 0.08
N SER A 347 -4.91 -25.27 -1.21
CA SER A 347 -4.87 -26.66 -1.69
C SER A 347 -3.60 -27.38 -1.26
N ILE A 348 -2.44 -26.71 -1.27
CA ILE A 348 -1.17 -27.26 -0.74
C ILE A 348 -1.34 -27.60 0.74
N TYR A 349 -1.80 -26.67 1.59
CA TYR A 349 -2.00 -26.94 3.03
C TYR A 349 -2.98 -28.10 3.28
N ILE A 350 -4.07 -28.19 2.51
CA ILE A 350 -5.04 -29.30 2.60
C ILE A 350 -4.36 -30.64 2.24
N ASN A 351 -3.58 -30.67 1.17
CA ASN A 351 -2.92 -31.89 0.70
C ASN A 351 -1.84 -32.35 1.68
N VAL A 352 -1.06 -31.43 2.24
CA VAL A 352 -0.06 -31.76 3.28
C VAL A 352 -0.77 -32.33 4.52
N LYS A 353 -1.89 -31.76 4.96
CA LYS A 353 -2.71 -32.36 6.05
C LYS A 353 -3.16 -33.80 5.70
N LYS A 354 -3.70 -34.03 4.50
CA LYS A 354 -4.19 -35.34 4.08
C LYS A 354 -3.07 -36.39 4.06
N ALA A 355 -1.91 -36.05 3.52
CA ALA A 355 -0.76 -36.94 3.43
C ALA A 355 -0.26 -37.43 4.80
N HIS A 356 -0.37 -36.59 5.83
CA HIS A 356 0.05 -36.95 7.19
C HIS A 356 -1.06 -37.55 8.06
N GLY A 357 -2.31 -37.54 7.58
CA GLY A 357 -3.47 -38.03 8.32
C GLY A 357 -3.71 -39.54 8.25
N SER A 358 -3.02 -40.28 7.35
CA SER A 358 -3.36 -41.69 7.10
C SER A 358 -2.68 -42.71 8.02
N ASP A 359 -1.44 -42.49 8.50
CA ASP A 359 -0.67 -43.63 9.08
C ASP A 359 0.18 -43.35 10.33
N THR A 360 0.36 -42.11 10.78
CA THR A 360 1.19 -41.83 11.96
C THR A 360 0.48 -40.84 12.89
N GLY A 361 0.42 -41.14 14.19
CA GLY A 361 -0.18 -40.27 15.20
C GLY A 361 0.24 -38.80 15.00
N HIS A 362 -0.70 -37.88 15.23
CA HIS A 362 -0.70 -36.48 14.79
C HIS A 362 0.53 -35.60 15.16
N GLY A 363 1.53 -36.11 15.86
CA GLY A 363 2.74 -35.37 16.29
C GLY A 363 3.86 -35.26 15.25
N GLY A 364 3.96 -36.17 14.27
CA GLY A 364 5.10 -36.18 13.33
C GLY A 364 5.15 -34.99 12.34
N TYR A 365 4.00 -34.39 12.06
CA TYR A 365 3.85 -33.30 11.08
C TYR A 365 4.67 -32.07 11.47
N PHE A 366 4.55 -31.61 12.72
CA PHE A 366 5.17 -30.37 13.16
C PHE A 366 6.66 -30.50 13.34
N THR A 367 7.15 -31.64 13.81
CA THR A 367 8.58 -31.89 13.87
C THR A 367 9.16 -31.87 12.47
N SER A 368 8.51 -32.49 11.47
CA SER A 368 8.97 -32.42 10.08
C SER A 368 8.95 -30.98 9.53
N MET A 369 7.87 -30.24 9.73
CA MET A 369 7.74 -28.87 9.22
C MET A 369 8.72 -27.91 9.92
N ALA A 370 8.78 -27.91 11.26
CA ALA A 370 9.71 -27.08 12.03
C ALA A 370 11.18 -27.45 11.76
N HIS A 371 11.48 -28.74 11.59
CA HIS A 371 12.85 -29.22 11.31
C HIS A 371 13.28 -28.97 9.85
N THR A 372 12.32 -28.85 8.92
CA THR A 372 12.55 -28.38 7.55
C THR A 372 12.75 -26.86 7.52
N LEU A 373 12.00 -26.12 8.33
CA LEU A 373 12.04 -24.65 8.37
C LEU A 373 13.27 -24.09 9.11
N THR A 374 13.79 -24.81 10.10
CA THR A 374 15.03 -24.44 10.83
C THR A 374 16.32 -24.72 10.05
N LYS A 375 16.26 -25.48 8.95
CA LYS A 375 17.41 -25.79 8.08
C LYS A 375 17.62 -24.79 6.94
N THR A 376 16.68 -23.88 6.71
CA THR A 376 16.90 -22.70 5.87
C THR A 376 17.73 -21.71 6.68
N ASP A 377 19.05 -21.74 6.47
CA ASP A 377 20.01 -20.91 7.20
C ASP A 377 19.67 -19.41 7.11
N ALA A 378 19.98 -18.73 8.21
CA ALA A 378 19.78 -17.31 8.42
C ALA A 378 20.33 -16.46 7.26
N PHE A 379 19.47 -15.60 6.72
CA PHE A 379 19.80 -14.55 5.76
C PHE A 379 21.04 -13.77 6.20
N SER A 380 22.08 -13.76 5.34
CA SER A 380 23.21 -12.84 5.44
C SER A 380 23.01 -11.73 4.40
N ASP A 381 23.15 -10.47 4.84
CA ASP A 381 22.90 -9.19 4.17
C ASP A 381 23.74 -8.89 2.89
N SER A 382 24.03 -9.87 2.03
CA SER A 382 24.70 -9.63 0.76
C SER A 382 23.94 -10.24 -0.42
N ASP A 383 23.67 -9.43 -1.44
CA ASP A 383 22.85 -9.68 -2.64
C ASP A 383 23.23 -10.90 -3.52
N THR A 384 24.04 -11.85 -3.05
CA THR A 384 24.34 -13.09 -3.78
C THR A 384 24.78 -14.19 -2.83
N VAL A 385 23.89 -15.13 -2.50
CA VAL A 385 24.24 -16.47 -1.98
C VAL A 385 23.28 -17.51 -2.56
N HIS A 386 23.84 -18.56 -3.17
CA HIS A 386 23.09 -19.74 -3.61
C HIS A 386 22.78 -20.66 -2.41
N LEU A 387 21.51 -21.03 -2.26
CA LEU A 387 21.01 -21.92 -1.22
C LEU A 387 20.98 -23.40 -1.71
N HIS A 388 21.27 -24.33 -0.79
CA HIS A 388 20.95 -25.76 -0.93
C HIS A 388 20.12 -26.18 0.29
N GLY A 389 18.80 -26.26 0.11
CA GLY A 389 17.85 -26.75 1.11
C GLY A 389 17.56 -28.25 0.95
N THR A 390 17.21 -28.93 2.05
CA THR A 390 16.69 -30.30 2.01
C THR A 390 15.21 -30.29 1.60
N VAL A 391 14.89 -31.05 0.57
CA VAL A 391 13.63 -31.03 -0.20
C VAL A 391 12.57 -31.96 0.41
N ILE A 392 11.34 -31.50 0.59
CA ILE A 392 10.16 -32.38 0.58
C ILE A 392 9.80 -32.57 -0.89
N GLN A 393 10.19 -33.71 -1.49
CA GLN A 393 9.80 -34.01 -2.87
C GLN A 393 8.29 -34.27 -2.89
N MET A 394 7.52 -33.29 -3.37
CA MET A 394 6.17 -33.57 -3.85
C MET A 394 6.32 -34.38 -5.14
N GLN A 395 6.00 -35.67 -5.09
CA GLN A 395 5.87 -36.47 -6.31
C GLN A 395 4.71 -35.87 -7.12
N GLU A 396 5.02 -35.39 -8.33
CA GLU A 396 4.00 -35.08 -9.33
C GLU A 396 3.22 -36.35 -9.63
N SER A 397 1.90 -36.31 -9.38
CA SER A 397 0.94 -37.37 -9.68
C SER A 397 0.26 -37.12 -11.01
#